data_AF-A0AAW7LHS4-F1
#
_entry.id   AF-A0AAW7LHS4-F1
#
_cell.length_a   1.000
_cell.length_b   1.000
_cell.length_c   1.000
_cell.angle_alpha   90.00
_cell.angle_beta   90.00
_cell.angle_gamma   90.00
#
_symmetry.space_group_name_H-M   'P 1'
#
loop_
_entity.id
_entity.type
_entity.pdbx_description
1 polymer ?
#
loop_
_entity_poly.entity_id
_entity_poly.type
_entity_poly.pdbx_seq_one_letter_code
_entity_poly.pdbx_strand_id
1 'polypeptide(L)'
;MNKQQKIKHWQGIFEQQKSSGLAIIQFCRDNNINASTFYVWRKRLSDETVRVKKQQVIPFVIHEQAFTQPSIIKLTTPNGYQIDFESTLANQTLATSVSTRAAAQGITYFEIGAVQSVSYPNIDPVSANQFSTTQNHGGGQVRVYVFQFGYGNTNNATFAGSSVSATSSTPRCGANLSTCSAGQTVTGFLHQFDFFGASNISGTVNVSANSIASPFGFWSDSVFVQ
;
A
#
# COMPACT_ATOMS: atom_id res chain seq x y z
N MET A 1 -16.05 3.13 -61.76
CA MET A 1 -16.82 2.46 -60.68
C MET A 1 -17.62 3.53 -59.93
N ASN A 2 -18.96 3.45 -59.99
CA ASN A 2 -19.89 4.42 -59.38
C ASN A 2 -19.84 4.33 -57.84
N LYS A 3 -20.19 5.42 -57.14
CA LYS A 3 -20.21 5.51 -55.66
C LYS A 3 -20.96 4.34 -55.03
N GLN A 4 -22.15 3.99 -55.53
CA GLN A 4 -22.93 2.86 -55.02
C GLN A 4 -22.24 1.50 -55.21
N GLN A 5 -21.52 1.30 -56.32
CA GLN A 5 -20.76 0.07 -56.57
C GLN A 5 -19.58 -0.07 -55.61
N LYS A 6 -18.91 1.05 -55.28
CA LYS A 6 -17.83 1.07 -54.27
C LYS A 6 -18.36 0.74 -52.87
N ILE A 7 -19.52 1.29 -52.50
CA ILE A 7 -20.14 1.00 -51.21
C ILE A 7 -20.46 -0.50 -51.09
N LYS A 8 -21.15 -1.08 -52.08
CA LYS A 8 -21.48 -2.51 -52.08
C LYS A 8 -20.24 -3.41 -52.03
N HIS A 9 -19.18 -3.04 -52.77
CA HIS A 9 -17.92 -3.76 -52.74
C HIS A 9 -17.28 -3.77 -51.34
N TRP A 10 -17.22 -2.62 -50.67
CA TRP A 10 -16.65 -2.53 -49.31
C TRP A 10 -17.53 -3.18 -48.24
N GLN A 11 -18.85 -3.15 -48.40
CA GLN A 11 -19.77 -3.90 -47.54
C GLN A 11 -19.51 -5.41 -47.63
N GLY A 12 -19.38 -5.96 -48.86
CA GLY A 12 -19.06 -7.37 -49.05
C GLY A 12 -17.69 -7.75 -48.47
N ILE A 13 -16.69 -6.89 -48.59
CA ILE A 13 -15.37 -7.09 -47.96
C ILE A 13 -15.47 -7.14 -46.42
N PHE A 14 -16.31 -6.30 -45.80
CA PHE A 14 -16.50 -6.33 -44.34
C PHE A 14 -17.25 -7.56 -43.86
N GLU A 15 -18.24 -8.03 -44.63
CA GLU A 15 -18.93 -9.29 -44.34
C GLU A 15 -17.98 -10.48 -44.45
N GLN A 16 -17.14 -10.53 -45.49
CA GLN A 16 -16.11 -11.56 -45.64
C GLN A 16 -15.06 -11.51 -44.52
N GLN A 17 -14.62 -10.32 -44.11
CA GLN A 17 -13.71 -10.19 -42.97
C GLN A 17 -14.37 -10.71 -41.69
N LYS A 18 -15.64 -10.37 -41.44
CA LYS A 18 -16.39 -10.81 -40.26
C LYS A 18 -16.64 -12.32 -40.26
N SER A 19 -16.99 -12.90 -41.41
CA SER A 19 -17.23 -14.34 -41.53
C SER A 19 -15.94 -15.16 -41.49
N SER A 20 -14.80 -14.58 -41.89
CA SER A 20 -13.51 -15.28 -41.84
C SER A 20 -12.99 -15.50 -40.40
N GLY A 21 -13.45 -14.70 -39.43
CA GLY A 21 -12.94 -14.73 -38.05
C GLY A 21 -11.47 -14.29 -37.90
N LEU A 22 -10.80 -13.91 -38.99
CA LEU A 22 -9.41 -13.47 -38.99
C LEU A 22 -9.29 -12.03 -38.49
N ALA A 23 -8.16 -11.72 -37.84
CA ALA A 23 -7.80 -10.35 -37.52
C ALA A 23 -7.69 -9.51 -38.80
N ILE A 24 -8.15 -8.25 -38.76
CA ILE A 24 -8.24 -7.37 -39.93
C ILE A 24 -6.92 -7.26 -40.71
N ILE A 25 -5.79 -7.13 -40.00
CA ILE A 25 -4.47 -7.05 -40.63
C ILE A 25 -4.12 -8.33 -41.39
N GLN A 26 -4.46 -9.49 -40.82
CA GLN A 26 -4.24 -10.78 -41.44
C GLN A 26 -5.15 -10.97 -42.66
N PHE A 27 -6.44 -10.67 -42.51
CA PHE A 27 -7.39 -10.69 -43.63
C PHE A 27 -6.96 -9.78 -44.78
N CYS A 28 -6.50 -8.56 -44.48
CA CYS A 28 -6.01 -7.62 -45.47
C CYS A 28 -4.76 -8.14 -46.20
N ARG A 29 -3.83 -8.76 -45.48
CA ARG A 29 -2.64 -9.39 -46.07
C ARG A 29 -3.02 -10.52 -47.02
N ASP A 30 -3.91 -11.41 -46.58
CA ASP A 30 -4.27 -12.63 -47.32
C ASP A 30 -5.12 -12.32 -48.56
N ASN A 31 -5.92 -11.26 -48.52
CA ASN A 31 -6.78 -10.83 -49.63
C ASN A 31 -6.17 -9.70 -50.47
N ASN A 32 -4.89 -9.38 -50.26
CA ASN A 32 -4.17 -8.31 -50.97
C ASN A 32 -4.90 -6.94 -50.91
N ILE A 33 -5.49 -6.62 -49.75
CA ILE A 33 -6.19 -5.37 -49.47
C ILE A 33 -5.27 -4.46 -48.67
N ASN A 34 -5.12 -3.20 -49.10
CA ASN A 34 -4.39 -2.22 -48.32
C ASN A 34 -5.12 -1.92 -46.99
N ALA A 35 -4.46 -2.18 -45.87
CA ALA A 35 -5.03 -2.02 -44.53
C ALA A 35 -5.50 -0.59 -44.24
N SER A 36 -4.74 0.43 -44.67
CA SER A 36 -5.12 1.83 -44.50
C SER A 36 -6.40 2.16 -45.26
N THR A 37 -6.54 1.66 -46.49
CA THR A 37 -7.76 1.81 -47.29
C THR A 37 -8.95 1.13 -46.62
N PHE A 38 -8.75 -0.07 -46.04
CA PHE A 38 -9.79 -0.78 -45.28
C PHE A 38 -10.31 0.05 -44.10
N TYR A 39 -9.42 0.60 -43.26
CA TYR A 39 -9.82 1.44 -42.13
C TYR A 39 -10.53 2.73 -42.56
N VAL A 40 -10.05 3.38 -43.62
CA VAL A 40 -10.67 4.60 -44.16
C VAL A 40 -12.09 4.33 -44.65
N TRP A 41 -12.32 3.24 -45.38
CA TRP A 41 -13.66 2.88 -45.86
C TRP A 41 -14.57 2.43 -44.73
N ARG A 42 -14.04 1.73 -43.73
CA ARG A 42 -14.80 1.34 -42.54
C ARG A 42 -15.32 2.57 -41.80
N LYS A 43 -14.45 3.57 -41.58
CA LYS A 43 -14.83 4.84 -40.97
C LYS A 43 -15.86 5.61 -41.82
N ARG A 44 -15.64 5.71 -43.14
CA ARG A 44 -16.55 6.43 -44.06
C ARG A 44 -17.95 5.83 -44.12
N LEU A 45 -18.06 4.50 -44.08
CA LEU A 45 -19.35 3.80 -44.12
C LEU A 45 -20.04 3.77 -42.74
N SER A 46 -19.27 3.90 -41.64
CA SER A 46 -19.82 4.20 -40.31
C SER A 46 -20.34 5.64 -40.18
N ASP A 47 -19.71 6.62 -40.84
CA ASP A 47 -20.19 8.01 -40.85
C ASP A 47 -21.42 8.23 -41.75
N GLU A 48 -21.63 7.39 -42.79
CA GLU A 48 -22.78 7.52 -43.69
C GLU A 48 -24.13 7.13 -43.04
N THR A 49 -24.13 6.52 -41.84
CA THR A 49 -25.36 6.30 -41.04
C THR A 49 -25.86 7.55 -40.32
N VAL A 50 -25.10 8.65 -40.32
CA VAL A 50 -25.52 9.95 -39.78
C VAL A 50 -25.73 10.95 -40.93
N ARG A 51 -26.74 10.70 -41.76
CA ARG A 51 -27.30 11.77 -42.59
C ARG A 51 -28.16 12.67 -41.70
N VAL A 52 -27.54 13.74 -41.21
CA VAL A 52 -28.22 14.87 -40.56
C VAL A 52 -29.29 15.41 -41.51
N LYS A 53 -30.56 15.07 -41.25
CA LYS A 53 -31.70 15.88 -41.72
C LYS A 53 -31.65 17.19 -40.94
N LYS A 54 -31.66 18.33 -41.63
CA LYS A 54 -31.94 19.63 -40.99
C LYS A 54 -33.34 19.54 -40.37
N GLN A 55 -33.42 19.57 -39.05
CA GLN A 55 -34.68 19.56 -38.30
C GLN A 55 -34.78 20.82 -37.45
N GLN A 56 -35.92 21.50 -37.57
CA GLN A 56 -36.31 22.64 -36.74
C GLN A 56 -36.39 22.23 -35.27
N VAL A 57 -35.91 23.11 -34.38
CA VAL A 57 -35.83 22.86 -32.95
C VAL A 57 -37.17 23.16 -32.31
N ILE A 58 -37.82 22.15 -31.73
CA ILE A 58 -38.91 22.32 -30.76
C ILE A 58 -38.34 21.85 -29.41
N PRO A 59 -38.41 22.65 -28.34
CA PRO A 59 -37.88 22.22 -27.06
C PRO A 59 -38.81 21.16 -26.46
N PHE A 60 -38.36 19.90 -26.51
CA PHE A 60 -38.95 18.82 -25.74
C PHE A 60 -38.03 18.55 -24.55
N VAL A 61 -38.57 18.74 -23.34
CA VAL A 61 -37.87 18.44 -22.09
C VAL A 61 -37.77 16.92 -21.95
N ILE A 62 -36.62 16.36 -22.30
CA ILE A 62 -36.30 14.96 -22.02
C ILE A 62 -35.90 14.89 -20.55
N HIS A 63 -36.70 14.21 -19.75
CA HIS A 63 -36.22 13.68 -18.48
C HIS A 63 -35.31 12.50 -18.81
N GLU A 64 -34.00 12.71 -18.76
CA GLU A 64 -33.01 11.66 -18.95
C GLU A 64 -33.10 10.66 -17.77
N GLN A 65 -33.80 9.53 -17.96
CA GLN A 65 -33.41 8.32 -17.26
C GLN A 65 -32.25 7.70 -18.02
N ALA A 66 -31.04 7.98 -17.53
CA ALA A 66 -29.81 7.43 -18.05
C ALA A 66 -29.86 5.89 -18.02
N PHE A 67 -29.82 5.25 -19.18
CA PHE A 67 -29.51 3.83 -19.31
C PHE A 67 -27.99 3.65 -19.15
N THR A 68 -27.51 3.68 -17.90
CA THR A 68 -26.16 3.23 -17.57
C THR A 68 -26.15 1.70 -17.49
N GLN A 69 -25.46 1.02 -18.41
CA GLN A 69 -25.11 -0.38 -18.17
C GLN A 69 -24.13 -0.43 -16.98
N PRO A 70 -24.46 -1.12 -15.87
CA PRO A 70 -23.52 -1.27 -14.77
C PRO A 70 -22.37 -2.16 -15.24
N SER A 71 -21.17 -1.59 -15.35
CA SER A 71 -19.97 -2.36 -15.65
C SER A 71 -19.58 -3.07 -14.34
N ILE A 72 -19.63 -4.40 -14.27
CA ILE A 72 -19.36 -5.06 -12.99
C ILE A 72 -17.85 -5.15 -12.75
N ILE A 73 -17.39 -4.70 -11.58
CA ILE A 73 -16.02 -4.93 -11.07
C ILE A 73 -16.03 -6.22 -10.28
N LYS A 74 -15.10 -7.14 -10.57
CA LYS A 74 -15.03 -8.46 -9.94
C LYS A 74 -13.75 -8.62 -9.14
N LEU A 75 -13.87 -8.88 -7.83
CA LEU A 75 -12.74 -9.18 -6.94
C LEU A 75 -12.71 -10.68 -6.64
N THR A 76 -11.53 -11.30 -6.79
CA THR A 76 -11.33 -12.73 -6.46
C THR A 76 -10.27 -12.87 -5.36
N THR A 77 -10.60 -13.60 -4.29
CA THR A 77 -9.66 -13.91 -3.20
C THR A 77 -8.77 -15.10 -3.55
N PRO A 78 -7.58 -15.28 -2.92
CA PRO A 78 -6.70 -16.42 -3.17
C PRO A 78 -7.35 -17.79 -2.89
N ASN A 79 -8.41 -17.78 -2.07
CA ASN A 79 -9.13 -18.97 -1.65
C ASN A 79 -10.33 -19.28 -2.57
N GLY A 80 -10.51 -18.51 -3.65
CA GLY A 80 -11.52 -18.74 -4.69
C GLY A 80 -12.85 -17.99 -4.53
N TYR A 81 -13.04 -17.21 -3.47
CA TYR A 81 -14.28 -16.41 -3.31
C TYR A 81 -14.29 -15.21 -4.24
N GLN A 82 -15.46 -14.90 -4.81
CA GLN A 82 -15.67 -13.81 -5.76
C GLN A 82 -16.73 -12.82 -5.25
N ILE A 83 -16.46 -11.52 -5.42
CA ILE A 83 -17.38 -10.42 -5.08
C ILE A 83 -17.51 -9.51 -6.30
N ASP A 84 -18.76 -9.22 -6.67
CA ASP A 84 -19.13 -8.42 -7.85
C ASP A 84 -19.72 -7.08 -7.40
N PHE A 85 -19.26 -5.96 -7.98
CA PHE A 85 -19.71 -4.59 -7.66
C PHE A 85 -20.17 -3.87 -8.94
N GLU A 86 -21.19 -3.00 -8.86
CA GLU A 86 -21.52 -2.12 -9.99
C GLU A 86 -20.51 -0.97 -10.15
N SER A 87 -20.02 -0.70 -11.37
CA SER A 87 -18.98 0.32 -11.66
C SER A 87 -19.40 1.73 -11.37
N THR A 88 -20.70 2.01 -11.27
CA THR A 88 -21.22 3.34 -10.90
C THR A 88 -20.90 3.69 -9.44
N LEU A 89 -20.53 2.70 -8.62
CA LEU A 89 -19.99 2.89 -7.27
C LEU A 89 -18.49 3.25 -7.28
N ALA A 90 -17.82 3.28 -8.43
CA ALA A 90 -16.40 3.61 -8.56
C ALA A 90 -16.27 5.09 -8.96
N ASN A 91 -15.80 5.99 -8.12
CA ASN A 91 -14.38 6.05 -7.74
C ASN A 91 -14.15 6.56 -6.30
N GLN A 92 -15.17 7.14 -5.66
CA GLN A 92 -14.99 7.80 -4.35
C GLN A 92 -15.20 6.85 -3.16
N THR A 93 -16.11 5.88 -3.27
CA THR A 93 -16.41 4.91 -2.20
C THR A 93 -15.46 3.72 -2.19
N LEU A 94 -14.99 3.22 -3.35
CA LEU A 94 -14.01 2.13 -3.41
C LEU A 94 -12.61 2.55 -2.90
N ALA A 95 -12.14 3.74 -3.25
CA ALA A 95 -10.85 4.24 -2.76
C ALA A 95 -10.83 4.49 -1.24
N THR A 96 -11.99 4.79 -0.64
CA THR A 96 -12.12 5.00 0.81
C THR A 96 -12.39 3.71 1.59
N SER A 97 -12.91 2.66 0.95
CA SER A 97 -13.24 1.38 1.60
C SER A 97 -12.19 0.28 1.38
N VAL A 98 -11.29 0.44 0.42
CA VAL A 98 -10.12 -0.44 0.26
C VAL A 98 -8.97 0.12 1.11
N SER A 99 -8.91 -0.30 2.37
CA SER A 99 -7.70 -0.14 3.17
C SER A 99 -6.67 -1.15 2.66
N THR A 100 -5.80 -0.71 1.74
CA THR A 100 -4.60 -1.47 1.41
C THR A 100 -3.74 -1.49 2.67
N ARG A 101 -3.77 -2.62 3.39
CA ARG A 101 -2.76 -2.85 4.45
C ARG A 101 -1.43 -2.91 3.73
N ALA A 102 -0.64 -1.85 3.86
CA ALA A 102 0.73 -1.82 3.35
C ALA A 102 1.47 -3.04 3.91
N ALA A 103 2.33 -3.65 3.09
CA ALA A 103 3.22 -4.70 3.56
C ALA A 103 3.97 -4.19 4.79
N ALA A 104 4.08 -5.03 5.83
CA ALA A 104 4.85 -4.70 7.02
C ALA A 104 6.27 -4.34 6.60
N GLN A 105 6.69 -3.09 6.83
CA GLN A 105 8.04 -2.64 6.51
C GLN A 105 9.02 -3.17 7.57
N GLY A 106 10.26 -3.42 7.16
CA GLY A 106 11.38 -3.68 8.09
C GLY A 106 11.58 -2.53 9.06
N ILE A 107 12.46 -2.72 10.03
CA ILE A 107 12.84 -1.65 10.95
C ILE A 107 13.42 -0.49 10.15
N THR A 108 13.04 0.74 10.50
CA THR A 108 13.58 1.99 9.94
C THR A 108 14.07 2.96 11.02
N TYR A 109 13.81 2.65 12.29
CA TYR A 109 14.24 3.42 13.46
C TYR A 109 14.27 2.49 14.67
N PHE A 110 15.34 2.55 15.47
CA PHE A 110 15.52 1.73 16.65
C PHE A 110 16.46 2.43 17.63
N GLU A 111 15.90 3.05 18.67
CA GLU A 111 16.66 3.85 19.63
C GLU A 111 16.12 3.68 21.06
N ILE A 112 17.02 3.77 22.04
CA ILE A 112 16.71 3.88 23.46
C ILE A 112 16.09 5.26 23.69
N GLY A 113 14.81 5.30 24.03
CA GLY A 113 14.10 6.57 24.23
C GLY A 113 13.98 7.00 25.68
N ALA A 114 14.11 6.08 26.63
CA ALA A 114 14.02 6.40 28.05
C ALA A 114 14.61 5.32 28.96
N VAL A 115 15.03 5.75 30.15
CA VAL A 115 15.46 4.90 31.25
C VAL A 115 14.69 5.25 32.52
N GLN A 116 14.45 4.26 33.37
CA GLN A 116 13.79 4.38 34.67
C GLN A 116 14.46 3.41 35.63
N SER A 117 14.51 3.71 36.93
CA SER A 117 15.02 2.76 37.93
C SER A 117 14.32 2.92 39.27
N VAL A 118 14.66 2.05 40.22
CA VAL A 118 14.18 2.21 41.61
C VAL A 118 14.79 3.43 42.31
N SER A 119 15.98 3.89 41.92
CA SER A 119 16.60 5.09 42.49
C SER A 119 16.16 6.38 41.80
N TYR A 120 15.70 6.29 40.54
CA TYR A 120 15.02 7.37 39.85
C TYR A 120 13.72 6.84 39.22
N PRO A 121 12.59 6.90 39.96
CA PRO A 121 11.33 6.29 39.56
C PRO A 121 10.59 7.08 38.48
N ASN A 122 11.06 8.27 38.09
CA ASN A 122 10.50 9.00 36.96
C ASN A 122 11.12 8.54 35.65
N ILE A 123 10.47 8.84 34.53
CA ILE A 123 11.03 8.62 33.20
C ILE A 123 12.15 9.64 32.97
N ASP A 124 13.36 9.15 32.68
CA ASP A 124 14.47 9.96 32.15
C ASP A 124 14.55 9.74 30.63
N PRO A 125 14.10 10.71 29.82
CA PRO A 125 14.17 10.58 28.37
C PRO A 125 15.62 10.65 27.88
N VAL A 126 15.95 9.83 26.88
CA VAL A 126 17.23 9.86 26.19
C VAL A 126 16.98 10.41 24.78
N SER A 127 17.62 11.53 24.45
CA SER A 127 17.52 12.11 23.11
C SER A 127 18.47 11.42 22.13
N ALA A 128 18.19 11.50 20.81
CA ALA A 128 18.97 10.81 19.78
C ALA A 128 20.49 11.12 19.77
N ASN A 129 20.90 12.26 20.34
CA ASN A 129 22.32 12.69 20.40
C ASN A 129 22.94 12.49 21.79
N GLN A 130 22.24 11.82 22.70
CA GLN A 130 22.64 11.68 24.09
C GLN A 130 23.21 10.28 24.34
N PHE A 131 24.46 10.23 24.80
CA PHE A 131 25.19 8.98 25.02
C PHE A 131 25.19 8.53 26.50
N SER A 132 24.52 9.26 27.39
CA SER A 132 24.43 8.98 28.83
C SER A 132 23.10 9.44 29.41
N THR A 133 22.55 8.75 30.40
CA THR A 133 21.36 9.22 31.14
C THR A 133 21.62 10.56 31.82
N THR A 134 20.57 11.37 32.01
CA THR A 134 20.67 12.64 32.75
C THR A 134 20.73 12.38 34.25
N GLN A 135 19.98 11.37 34.69
CA GLN A 135 19.81 11.01 36.09
C GLN A 135 20.65 9.79 36.45
N ASN A 136 20.89 9.64 37.75
CA ASN A 136 21.47 8.42 38.29
C ASN A 136 20.37 7.36 38.37
N HIS A 137 20.59 6.26 37.65
CA HIS A 137 19.69 5.14 37.59
C HIS A 137 20.23 3.91 38.29
N GLY A 138 21.29 4.04 39.09
CA GLY A 138 21.77 2.99 39.97
C GLY A 138 20.66 2.37 40.83
N GLY A 139 20.93 1.24 41.45
CA GLY A 139 19.97 0.51 42.28
C GLY A 139 19.67 -0.87 41.74
N GLY A 140 18.86 -1.64 42.47
CA GLY A 140 18.67 -3.06 42.20
C GLY A 140 17.82 -3.40 40.96
N GLN A 141 17.25 -2.39 40.28
CA GLN A 141 16.49 -2.56 39.05
C GLN A 141 16.65 -1.35 38.13
N VAL A 142 16.97 -1.61 36.85
CA VAL A 142 16.98 -0.63 35.76
C VAL A 142 16.06 -1.11 34.65
N ARG A 143 15.17 -0.22 34.21
CA ARG A 143 14.24 -0.44 33.11
C ARG A 143 14.61 0.45 31.94
N VAL A 144 14.71 -0.14 30.76
CA VAL A 144 15.08 0.55 29.52
C VAL A 144 13.94 0.42 28.52
N TYR A 145 13.56 1.54 27.92
CA TYR A 145 12.51 1.63 26.91
C TYR A 145 13.13 1.92 25.54
N VAL A 146 12.81 1.07 24.55
CA VAL A 146 13.34 1.17 23.19
C VAL A 146 12.19 1.35 22.22
N PHE A 147 12.27 2.39 21.39
CA PHE A 147 11.33 2.65 20.32
C PHE A 147 11.80 1.98 19.04
N GLN A 148 10.93 1.18 18.43
CA GLN A 148 11.15 0.58 17.12
C GLN A 148 10.08 1.09 16.15
N PHE A 149 10.48 1.69 15.03
CA PHE A 149 9.60 1.92 13.89
C PHE A 149 9.82 0.81 12.86
N GLY A 150 8.74 0.18 12.39
CA GLY A 150 8.79 -0.99 11.53
C GLY A 150 8.86 -2.31 12.29
N TYR A 151 9.01 -3.40 11.54
CA TYR A 151 8.86 -4.76 12.02
C TYR A 151 10.21 -5.50 12.07
N GLY A 152 10.50 -6.05 13.24
CA GLY A 152 11.70 -6.84 13.49
C GLY A 152 11.65 -7.56 14.84
N ASN A 153 12.66 -8.40 15.07
CA ASN A 153 12.83 -9.16 16.30
C ASN A 153 13.96 -8.56 17.13
N THR A 154 13.67 -8.20 18.38
CA THR A 154 14.69 -7.77 19.35
C THR A 154 15.58 -8.94 19.73
N ASN A 155 16.89 -8.71 19.79
CA ASN A 155 17.83 -9.62 20.42
C ASN A 155 17.86 -9.35 21.94
N ASN A 156 18.67 -10.12 22.68
CA ASN A 156 18.89 -9.81 24.09
C ASN A 156 19.62 -8.47 24.23
N ALA A 157 19.17 -7.67 25.21
CA ALA A 157 19.86 -6.48 25.64
C ALA A 157 20.91 -6.84 26.71
N THR A 158 22.02 -6.11 26.74
CA THR A 158 23.09 -6.31 27.73
C THR A 158 23.29 -5.09 28.60
N PHE A 159 23.53 -5.31 29.89
CA PHE A 159 23.84 -4.25 30.85
C PHE A 159 24.54 -4.84 32.08
N ALA A 160 25.63 -4.22 32.51
CA ALA A 160 26.39 -4.64 33.69
C ALA A 160 26.69 -6.16 33.75
N GLY A 161 27.03 -6.77 32.60
CA GLY A 161 27.31 -8.21 32.48
C GLY A 161 26.08 -9.13 32.40
N SER A 162 24.87 -8.59 32.58
CA SER A 162 23.62 -9.32 32.38
C SER A 162 23.18 -9.29 30.91
N SER A 163 22.46 -10.32 30.47
CA SER A 163 21.85 -10.42 29.15
C SER A 163 20.39 -10.84 29.32
N VAL A 164 19.45 -10.00 28.90
CA VAL A 164 18.01 -10.22 29.11
C VAL A 164 17.23 -10.05 27.80
N SER A 165 16.18 -10.84 27.62
CA SER A 165 15.20 -10.62 26.56
C SER A 165 14.27 -9.45 26.92
N ALA A 166 13.54 -8.93 25.93
CA ALA A 166 12.48 -7.95 26.19
C ALA A 166 11.42 -8.55 27.13
N THR A 167 11.12 -7.85 28.22
CA THR A 167 10.09 -8.22 29.19
C THR A 167 8.69 -7.88 28.66
N SER A 168 8.59 -6.89 27.78
CA SER A 168 7.36 -6.50 27.10
C SER A 168 7.66 -5.88 25.74
N SER A 169 6.74 -6.08 24.80
CA SER A 169 6.76 -5.49 23.45
C SER A 169 5.35 -5.02 23.12
N THR A 170 5.10 -3.72 23.26
CA THR A 170 3.75 -3.15 23.08
C THR A 170 3.61 -2.51 21.70
N PRO A 171 2.50 -2.75 20.98
CA PRO A 171 2.30 -2.16 19.66
C PRO A 171 2.10 -0.64 19.75
N ARG A 172 2.69 0.08 18.78
CA ARG A 172 2.61 1.53 18.63
C ARG A 172 2.12 1.88 17.22
N CYS A 173 1.42 3.00 17.13
CA CYS A 173 0.68 3.40 15.93
C CYS A 173 1.03 4.83 15.49
N GLY A 174 0.80 5.10 14.21
CA GLY A 174 1.05 6.42 13.60
C GLY A 174 2.54 6.76 13.44
N ALA A 175 2.81 7.99 12.98
CA ALA A 175 4.17 8.46 12.71
C ALA A 175 5.01 8.70 13.98
N ASN A 176 4.35 8.95 15.11
CA ASN A 176 5.00 9.31 16.38
C ASN A 176 5.06 8.15 17.38
N LEU A 177 4.82 6.91 16.93
CA LEU A 177 4.75 5.73 17.79
C LEU A 177 3.89 5.97 19.04
N SER A 178 2.65 6.43 18.85
CA SER A 178 1.71 6.65 19.95
C SER A 178 1.02 5.34 20.36
N THR A 179 0.29 5.36 21.48
CA THR A 179 -0.53 4.22 21.90
C THR A 179 -1.61 3.94 20.86
N CYS A 180 -1.75 2.68 20.47
CA CYS A 180 -2.73 2.28 19.47
C CYS A 180 -4.17 2.37 19.98
N SER A 181 -5.07 2.86 19.13
CA SER A 181 -6.52 2.76 19.29
C SER A 181 -7.08 1.62 18.44
N ALA A 182 -8.32 1.19 18.74
CA ALA A 182 -8.99 0.13 18.00
C ALA A 182 -9.07 0.46 16.50
N GLY A 183 -8.66 -0.50 15.66
CA GLY A 183 -8.67 -0.36 14.20
C GLY A 183 -7.46 0.36 13.59
N GLN A 184 -6.53 0.88 14.40
CA GLN A 184 -5.31 1.47 13.86
C GLN A 184 -4.30 0.42 13.39
N THR A 185 -3.51 0.80 12.38
CA THR A 185 -2.39 0.00 11.89
C THR A 185 -1.17 0.21 12.79
N VAL A 186 -0.60 -0.89 13.26
CA VAL A 186 0.66 -0.89 14.00
C VAL A 186 1.78 -0.45 13.07
N THR A 187 2.50 0.60 13.45
CA THR A 187 3.65 1.15 12.71
C THR A 187 4.97 0.79 13.37
N GLY A 188 4.94 0.33 14.62
CA GLY A 188 6.13 -0.05 15.36
C GLY A 188 5.80 -0.56 16.77
N PHE A 189 6.81 -0.57 17.64
CA PHE A 189 6.72 -1.17 18.97
C PHE A 189 7.50 -0.35 19.99
N LEU A 190 7.05 -0.41 21.24
CA LEU A 190 7.79 0.02 22.42
C LEU A 190 8.20 -1.22 23.19
N HIS A 191 9.50 -1.48 23.23
CA HIS A 191 10.10 -2.61 23.95
C HIS A 191 10.56 -2.17 25.33
N GLN A 192 10.38 -3.04 26.31
CA GLN A 192 10.84 -2.85 27.69
C GLN A 192 11.82 -3.96 28.04
N PHE A 193 12.97 -3.58 28.57
CA PHE A 193 13.97 -4.49 29.13
C PHE A 193 14.15 -4.18 30.61
N ASP A 194 13.94 -5.18 31.47
CA ASP A 194 14.15 -5.08 32.91
C ASP A 194 15.44 -5.81 33.30
N PHE A 195 16.38 -5.06 33.87
CA PHE A 195 17.61 -5.58 34.46
C PHE A 195 17.51 -5.52 35.98
N PHE A 196 17.91 -6.60 36.64
CA PHE A 196 17.93 -6.71 38.10
C PHE A 196 19.36 -7.01 38.56
N GLY A 197 19.79 -6.41 39.67
CA GLY A 197 21.17 -6.55 40.12
C GLY A 197 21.42 -5.99 41.52
N ALA A 198 22.70 -5.83 41.85
CA ALA A 198 23.12 -5.21 43.10
C ALA A 198 22.71 -3.73 43.18
N SER A 199 22.65 -3.17 44.38
CA SER A 199 22.46 -1.74 44.56
C SER A 199 23.64 -0.97 43.94
N ASN A 200 23.36 0.01 43.08
CA ASN A 200 24.33 0.88 42.37
C ASN A 200 25.03 0.29 41.13
N ILE A 201 24.32 -0.46 40.28
CA ILE A 201 24.86 -0.80 38.96
C ILE A 201 24.86 0.42 38.02
N SER A 202 26.01 0.67 37.38
CA SER A 202 26.17 1.62 36.28
C SER A 202 26.89 0.93 35.12
N GLY A 203 26.77 1.48 33.92
CA GLY A 203 27.42 0.93 32.74
C GLY A 203 26.65 1.16 31.45
N THR A 204 27.18 0.64 30.36
CA THR A 204 26.55 0.78 29.05
C THR A 204 25.47 -0.29 28.86
N VAL A 205 24.26 0.17 28.56
CA VAL A 205 23.20 -0.67 28.01
C VAL A 205 23.42 -0.80 26.52
N ASN A 206 23.35 -2.01 25.98
CA ASN A 206 23.34 -2.25 24.53
C ASN A 206 22.05 -2.98 24.15
N VAL A 207 21.38 -2.50 23.12
CA VAL A 207 20.15 -3.09 22.57
C VAL A 207 20.35 -3.35 21.09
N SER A 208 19.68 -4.38 20.56
CA SER A 208 19.69 -4.63 19.11
C SER A 208 18.46 -5.37 18.63
N ALA A 209 18.21 -5.30 17.33
CA ALA A 209 17.13 -6.00 16.64
C ALA A 209 17.49 -6.33 15.19
N ASN A 210 16.77 -7.27 14.61
CA ASN A 210 16.88 -7.64 13.20
C ASN A 210 15.54 -7.40 12.49
N SER A 211 15.56 -6.68 11.38
CA SER A 211 14.38 -6.52 10.52
C SER A 211 13.88 -7.89 10.02
N ILE A 212 12.57 -8.11 10.08
CA ILE A 212 11.93 -9.33 9.52
C ILE A 212 11.31 -9.10 8.14
N ALA A 213 11.36 -7.86 7.65
CA ALA A 213 10.88 -7.44 6.35
C ALA A 213 11.83 -6.39 5.75
N SER A 214 11.60 -6.03 4.49
CA SER A 214 12.43 -5.02 3.81
C SER A 214 12.18 -3.61 4.35
N PRO A 215 13.21 -2.80 4.65
CA PRO A 215 14.63 -3.11 4.48
C PRO A 215 15.13 -4.08 5.55
N PHE A 216 15.77 -5.17 5.10
CA PHE A 216 16.43 -6.12 6.00
C PHE A 216 17.70 -5.46 6.58
N GLY A 217 18.01 -5.75 7.83
CA GLY A 217 19.18 -5.17 8.49
C GLY A 217 19.26 -5.47 9.97
N PHE A 218 20.45 -5.22 10.52
CA PHE A 218 20.74 -5.22 11.95
C PHE A 218 20.69 -3.79 12.47
N TRP A 219 20.02 -3.60 13.59
CA TRP A 219 19.81 -2.32 14.24
C TRP A 219 20.32 -2.40 15.67
N SER A 220 21.00 -1.37 16.15
CA SER A 220 21.51 -1.34 17.51
C SER A 220 21.61 0.07 18.03
N ASP A 221 21.48 0.20 19.34
CA ASP A 221 21.70 1.45 20.05
C ASP A 221 22.31 1.16 21.43
N SER A 222 22.94 2.17 22.04
CA SER A 222 23.57 2.07 23.34
C SER A 222 23.56 3.39 24.10
N VAL A 223 23.33 3.32 25.41
CA VAL A 223 23.41 4.48 26.30
C VAL A 223 24.16 4.11 27.57
N PHE A 224 24.99 5.02 28.08
CA PHE A 224 25.58 4.88 29.40
C PHE A 224 24.54 5.22 30.47
N VAL A 225 24.35 4.32 31.44
CA VAL A 225 23.46 4.52 32.58
C VAL A 225 24.31 4.83 33.80
N GLN A 226 24.14 6.03 34.37
CA GLN A 226 24.89 6.52 35.53
C GLN A 226 24.43 5.92 36.85
#